data_AF-A0A7X6ARE6-F1
#
_entry.id   AF-A0A7X6ARE6-F1
#
_cell.length_a   1.000
_cell.length_b   1.000
_cell.length_c   1.000
_cell.angle_alpha   90.00
_cell.angle_beta   90.00
_cell.angle_gamma   90.00
#
_symmetry.space_group_name_H-M   'P 1'
#
loop_
_entity.id
_entity.type
_entity.pdbx_description
1 polymer ?
#
loop_
_entity_poly.entity_id
_entity_poly.type
_entity_poly.pdbx_seq_one_letter_code
_entity_poly.pdbx_strand_id
1 'polypeptide(L)' 'MTTMTDLDLTPLTGRIAAEVGAPLDLLLTDESAQAALRDALVEHQVLVLRGAAPSPEQQIALAEVFGTPEPPQP' A
#
# COMPACT_ATOMS: atom_id res chain seq x y z
N MET A 1 -8.35 19.58 9.70
CA MET A 1 -6.89 19.50 9.52
C MET A 1 -6.59 18.02 9.32
N THR A 2 -6.32 17.59 8.09
CA THR A 2 -6.00 16.20 7.80
C THR A 2 -4.52 16.01 8.15
N THR A 3 -4.24 15.31 9.24
CA THR A 3 -2.87 14.93 9.61
C THR A 3 -2.35 13.92 8.58
N MET A 4 -1.24 14.25 7.94
CA MET A 4 -0.58 13.39 6.96
C MET A 4 0.16 12.28 7.72
N THR A 5 -0.30 11.04 7.59
CA THR A 5 0.36 9.84 8.12
C THR A 5 1.62 9.57 7.31
N ASP A 6 2.77 9.62 7.97
CA ASP A 6 4.06 9.24 7.39
C ASP A 6 4.20 7.71 7.46
N LEU A 7 4.43 7.06 6.31
CA LEU A 7 4.59 5.60 6.26
C LEU A 7 6.05 5.25 6.59
N ASP A 8 6.23 4.29 7.49
CA ASP A 8 7.55 3.68 7.71
C ASP A 8 7.94 2.87 6.46
N LEU A 9 8.96 3.33 5.73
CA LEU A 9 9.45 2.74 4.48
C LEU A 9 10.93 2.37 4.61
N THR A 10 11.24 1.11 4.33
CA THR A 10 12.63 0.64 4.26
C THR A 10 13.01 0.36 2.80
N PRO A 11 13.90 1.15 2.16
CA PRO A 11 14.36 0.88 0.80
C PRO A 11 15.03 -0.49 0.71
N LEU A 12 14.61 -1.31 -0.27
CA LEU A 12 15.17 -2.64 -0.50
C LEU A 12 16.33 -2.61 -1.50
N THR A 13 16.36 -1.61 -2.37
CA THR A 13 17.49 -1.32 -3.25
C THR A 13 17.78 0.18 -3.26
N GLY A 14 18.87 0.59 -3.90
CA GLY A 14 19.24 2.01 -3.96
C GLY A 14 18.35 2.89 -4.83
N ARG A 15 17.42 2.34 -5.63
CA ARG A 15 16.58 3.13 -6.55
C ARG A 15 15.14 2.64 -6.74
N ILE A 16 14.87 1.37 -6.46
CA ILE A 16 13.55 0.76 -6.62
C ILE A 16 13.23 -0.13 -5.43
N ALA A 17 11.95 -0.39 -5.21
CA ALA A 17 11.42 -1.22 -4.15
C ALA A 17 11.63 -0.65 -2.73
N ALA A 18 10.54 -0.54 -1.99
CA ALA A 18 10.55 -0.30 -0.56
C ALA A 18 9.64 -1.31 0.16
N GLU A 19 10.04 -1.70 1.37
CA GLU A 19 9.21 -2.44 2.30
C GLU A 19 8.39 -1.46 3.12
N VAL A 20 7.10 -1.75 3.25
CA VAL A 20 6.15 -0.95 4.05
C VAL A 20 6.07 -1.57 5.45
N GLY A 21 6.45 -0.78 6.46
CA GLY A 21 6.43 -1.18 7.88
C GLY A 21 5.05 -1.02 8.56
N ALA A 22 4.08 -0.43 7.86
CA ALA A 22 2.73 -0.26 8.38
C ALA A 22 1.90 -1.56 8.32
N PRO A 23 1.06 -1.85 9.32
CA PRO A 23 0.18 -3.01 9.30
C PRO A 23 -0.91 -2.88 8.23
N LEU A 24 -1.31 -4.00 7.63
CA LEU A 24 -2.32 -4.03 6.57
C LEU A 24 -3.63 -3.35 6.97
N ASP A 25 -4.12 -3.58 8.19
CA ASP A 25 -5.38 -2.98 8.67
C ASP A 25 -5.35 -1.45 8.60
N LEU A 26 -4.21 -0.83 8.94
CA LEU A 26 -4.05 0.61 8.84
C LEU A 26 -4.12 1.09 7.38
N LEU A 27 -3.50 0.37 6.45
CA LEU A 27 -3.55 0.68 5.03
C LEU A 27 -4.96 0.53 4.43
N LEU A 28 -5.81 -0.29 5.05
CA LEU A 28 -7.20 -0.50 4.60
C LEU A 28 -8.17 0.53 5.19
N THR A 29 -7.92 1.03 6.40
CA THR A 29 -8.88 1.90 7.11
C THR A 29 -8.51 3.38 7.17
N ASP A 30 -7.23 3.74 6.95
CA ASP A 30 -6.75 5.12 7.07
C ASP A 30 -6.50 5.75 5.69
N GLU A 31 -7.31 6.75 5.34
CA GLU A 31 -7.22 7.47 4.06
C GLU A 31 -5.88 8.19 3.87
N SER A 32 -5.26 8.67 4.95
CA SER A 32 -3.96 9.34 4.84
C SER A 32 -2.85 8.34 4.61
N ALA A 33 -2.91 7.16 5.22
CA ALA A 33 -1.97 6.09 4.95
C ALA A 33 -2.12 5.57 3.52
N GLN A 34 -3.35 5.49 3.02
CA GLN A 34 -3.64 5.18 1.61
C GLN A 34 -3.05 6.21 0.65
N ALA A 35 -3.13 7.51 0.99
CA ALA A 35 -2.51 8.56 0.21
C ALA A 35 -0.99 8.42 0.19
N ALA A 36 -0.36 8.24 1.35
CA ALA A 36 1.08 8.01 1.44
C ALA A 36 1.51 6.74 0.69
N LEU A 37 0.68 5.70 0.68
CA LEU A 37 0.96 4.44 -0.02
C LEU A 37 0.99 4.64 -1.55
N ARG A 38 0.09 5.47 -2.09
CA ARG A 38 0.10 5.85 -3.51
C ARG A 38 1.35 6.63 -3.88
N ASP A 39 1.73 7.61 -3.07
CA ASP A 39 2.93 8.42 -3.31
C ASP A 39 4.20 7.55 -3.25
N ALA A 40 4.29 6.68 -2.24
CA ALA A 40 5.38 5.73 -2.09
C ALA A 40 5.49 4.76 -3.28
N LEU A 41 4.36 4.34 -3.86
CA LEU A 41 4.38 3.47 -5.04
C LEU A 41 4.95 4.19 -6.26
N VAL A 42 4.62 5.47 -6.45
CA VAL A 42 5.17 6.28 -7.55
C VAL A 42 6.68 6.50 -7.37
N GLU A 43 7.13 6.78 -6.15
CA GLU A 43 8.54 7.02 -5.84
C GLU A 43 9.39 5.75 -5.94
N HIS A 44 8.96 4.67 -5.28
CA HIS A 44 9.74 3.44 -5.16
C HIS A 44 9.42 2.40 -6.23
N GLN A 45 8.40 2.62 -7.07
CA GLN A 45 7.96 1.80 -8.20
C GLN A 45 7.38 0.42 -7.81
N VAL A 46 7.80 -0.13 -6.67
CA VAL A 46 7.36 -1.41 -6.12
C VAL A 46 7.30 -1.25 -4.61
N LEU A 47 6.22 -1.75 -3.99
CA LEU A 47 6.10 -1.81 -2.54
C LEU A 47 5.92 -3.27 -2.10
N VAL A 48 6.56 -3.62 -0.98
CA VAL A 48 6.49 -4.97 -0.41
C VAL A 48 5.86 -4.90 0.97
N LEU A 49 4.77 -5.65 1.16
CA LEU A 49 4.10 -5.83 2.44
C LEU A 49 4.50 -7.19 3.01
N ARG A 50 5.49 -7.23 3.92
CA ARG A 50 5.93 -8.50 4.50
C ARG A 50 4.95 -9.00 5.55
N GLY A 51 4.70 -10.31 5.54
CA GLY A 51 3.80 -10.95 6.51
C GLY A 51 2.32 -10.57 6.36
N ALA A 52 1.97 -9.77 5.34
CA ALA A 52 0.59 -9.54 4.97
C ALA A 52 0.03 -10.82 4.35
N ALA A 53 -0.85 -11.51 5.07
CA ALA A 53 -1.64 -12.63 4.57
C ALA A 53 -3.09 -12.18 4.37
N PRO A 54 -3.37 -11.31 3.38
CA PRO A 54 -4.71 -10.75 3.18
C PRO A 54 -5.72 -11.85 2.78
N SER A 55 -6.96 -11.70 3.25
CA SER A 55 -8.09 -12.39 2.63
C SER A 55 -8.34 -11.86 1.20
N PRO A 56 -9.10 -12.56 0.35
CA PRO A 56 -9.47 -12.06 -0.97
C PRO A 56 -10.14 -10.67 -0.93
N GLU A 57 -11.01 -10.44 0.04
CA GLU A 57 -11.69 -9.15 0.24
C GLU A 57 -10.72 -8.05 0.62
N GLN A 58 -9.74 -8.35 1.48
CA GLN A 58 -8.70 -7.41 1.86
C GLN A 58 -7.76 -7.10 0.69
N GLN A 59 -7.48 -8.09 -0.17
CA GLN A 59 -6.70 -7.87 -1.38
C GLN A 59 -7.43 -6.93 -2.36
N ILE A 60 -8.75 -7.10 -2.53
CA ILE A 60 -9.58 -6.21 -3.35
C ILE A 60 -9.61 -4.81 -2.75
N ALA A 61 -9.89 -4.67 -1.45
CA ALA A 61 -9.91 -3.38 -0.76
C ALA A 61 -8.56 -2.66 -0.85
N LEU A 62 -7.44 -3.38 -0.78
CA LEU A 62 -6.11 -2.81 -1.00
C LEU A 62 -5.91 -2.38 -2.46
N ALA A 63 -6.40 -3.16 -3.43
CA ALA A 63 -6.31 -2.79 -4.85
C ALA A 63 -7.09 -1.51 -5.15
N GLU A 64 -8.25 -1.32 -4.52
CA GLU A 64 -9.09 -0.10 -4.64
C GLU A 64 -8.35 1.18 -4.21
N VAL A 65 -7.35 1.07 -3.32
CA VAL A 65 -6.48 2.18 -2.93
C VAL A 65 -5.72 2.76 -4.13
N PHE A 66 -5.36 1.92 -5.10
CA PHE A 66 -4.56 2.31 -6.26
C PHE A 66 -5.41 2.62 -7.51
N GLY A 67 -6.68 2.23 -7.53
CA GLY A 67 -7.61 2.46 -8.64
C GLY A 67 -8.69 1.39 -8.72
N THR A 68 -9.51 1.42 -9.77
CA THR A 68 -10.57 0.42 -9.95
C THR A 68 -9.97 -0.95 -10.31
N PRO A 69 -10.18 -2.00 -9.50
CA PRO A 69 -9.69 -3.34 -9.81
C PRO A 69 -10.34 -3.89 -11.09
N GLU A 70 -9.57 -4.59 -11.92
CA GLU A 70 -10.15 -5.34 -13.03
C GLU A 70 -10.93 -6.56 -12.50
N PRO A 71 -12.08 -6.91 -13.10
CA PRO A 71 -12.79 -8.12 -12.74
C PRO A 71 -11.92 -9.35 -13.03
N PRO A 72 -12.02 -10.42 -12.23
CA PRO A 72 -11.28 -11.65 -12.47
C PRO A 72 -11.61 -12.18 -13.86
N GLN A 73 -10.56 -12.46 -14.66
CA GLN A 73 -10.74 -13.08 -15.97
C GLN A 73 -11.18 -14.54 -15.81
N PRO A 74 -12.11 -15.03 -16.65
CA PRO A 74 -12.66 -16.39 -16.58
C PRO A 74 -11.66 -17.48 -16.98
#